data_AF-A0A3M8G2P8-F1
#
_entry.id   AF-A0A3M8G2P8-F1
#
_cell.length_a   1.000
_cell.length_b   1.000
_cell.length_c   1.000
_cell.angle_alpha   90.00
_cell.angle_beta   90.00
_cell.angle_gamma   90.00
#
_symmetry.space_group_name_H-M   'P 1'
#
loop_
_entity.id
_entity.type
_entity.pdbx_description
1 polymer ?
#
loop_
_entity_poly.entity_id
_entity_poly.type
_entity_poly.pdbx_seq_one_letter_code
_entity_poly.pdbx_strand_id
1 'polypeptide(L)'
;MQKLTILVLLSFYFCGFSQKSTIKYNRPFVIFEGCDDAVDKEKCYTTKSSEFIFNQLSDSLKTKLIKKSKSDTITLSSRLYFDEKGYVLKDLSKLYSSVDSTTKDVNYLIKKFPQIKPVLDEFDRGVASNVTSFYGFKIDSSRTDLELIPDFEPTDVPFEFLGKLPVFEGCSEQLNDEDAFRCMNYKLMKYIQENFRGDLIASAAGLSPGVNSIFLFFKINTEGKIELNYVRAPDPMLEAEGIRLIAGMPDAKSPGMLNGKAVNIPFFLPIKFVVEGDNKSEKEKKKSKRRKRRKKS
;
A
#
# COMPACT_ATOMS: atom_id res chain seq x y z
N MET A 1 -38.25 48.21 38.06
CA MET A 1 -38.05 47.43 36.81
C MET A 1 -37.05 46.32 37.14
N GLN A 2 -37.52 45.18 37.65
CA GLN A 2 -37.75 43.91 36.93
C GLN A 2 -36.53 43.34 36.17
N LYS A 3 -36.02 42.21 36.73
CA LYS A 3 -35.36 41.05 36.10
C LYS A 3 -33.98 41.33 35.46
N LEU A 4 -32.97 40.46 35.55
CA LEU A 4 -33.02 39.04 35.23
C LEU A 4 -31.74 38.36 35.76
N THR A 5 -31.88 37.47 36.76
CA THR A 5 -30.78 36.60 37.21
C THR A 5 -30.74 35.38 36.29
N ILE A 6 -29.73 35.27 35.43
CA ILE A 6 -29.53 34.10 34.56
C ILE A 6 -28.79 33.04 35.38
N LEU A 7 -29.53 32.02 35.79
CA LEU A 7 -28.99 30.80 36.39
C LEU A 7 -28.55 29.86 35.25
N VAL A 8 -27.25 29.82 34.96
CA VAL A 8 -26.68 28.85 34.02
C VAL A 8 -26.47 27.53 34.76
N LEU A 9 -27.44 26.63 34.65
CA LEU A 9 -27.30 25.22 35.02
C LEU A 9 -26.36 24.54 34.01
N LEU A 10 -25.07 24.51 34.31
CA LEU A 10 -24.12 23.61 33.67
C LEU A 10 -24.44 22.18 34.11
N SER A 11 -25.36 21.54 33.39
CA SER A 11 -25.47 20.08 33.40
C SER A 11 -24.19 19.52 32.77
N PHE A 12 -23.16 19.32 33.59
CA PHE A 12 -22.08 18.40 33.27
C PHE A 12 -22.71 17.01 33.15
N TYR A 13 -23.14 16.67 31.93
CA TYR A 13 -23.24 15.29 31.51
C TYR A 13 -21.83 14.72 31.71
N PHE A 14 -21.65 14.01 32.83
CA PHE A 14 -20.58 13.05 32.98
C PHE A 14 -20.70 12.09 31.80
N CYS A 15 -19.92 12.36 30.76
CA CYS A 15 -19.70 11.41 29.69
C CYS A 15 -19.07 10.21 30.39
N GLY A 16 -19.84 9.13 30.52
CA GLY A 16 -19.36 7.88 31.08
C GLY A 16 -18.06 7.51 30.39
N PHE A 17 -16.98 7.45 31.15
CA PHE A 17 -15.73 6.86 30.70
C PHE A 17 -16.07 5.43 30.29
N SER A 18 -16.10 5.18 28.98
CA SER A 18 -16.09 3.83 28.42
C SER A 18 -14.80 3.18 28.92
N GLN A 19 -14.92 2.32 29.93
CA GLN A 19 -13.82 1.50 30.39
C GLN A 19 -13.42 0.63 29.20
N LYS A 20 -12.27 0.94 28.61
CA LYS A 20 -11.66 0.15 27.54
C LYS A 20 -11.32 -1.21 28.14
N SER A 21 -12.22 -2.19 28.00
CA SER A 21 -11.99 -3.53 28.50
C SER A 21 -10.74 -4.09 27.81
N THR A 22 -9.69 -4.33 28.58
CA THR A 22 -8.53 -5.08 28.09
C THR A 22 -8.97 -6.52 27.94
N ILE A 23 -9.14 -6.98 26.69
CA ILE A 23 -9.48 -8.37 26.40
C ILE A 23 -8.35 -9.24 26.96
N LYS A 24 -8.70 -10.20 27.81
CA LYS A 24 -7.76 -11.16 28.39
C LYS A 24 -7.66 -12.39 27.49
N TYR A 25 -6.45 -12.88 27.32
CA TYR A 25 -6.15 -14.05 26.50
C TYR A 25 -5.29 -15.03 27.31
N ASN A 26 -5.68 -16.30 27.40
CA ASN A 26 -4.81 -17.35 27.95
C ASN A 26 -3.68 -17.68 26.97
N ARG A 27 -3.92 -17.45 25.68
CA ARG A 27 -2.88 -17.47 24.63
C ARG A 27 -3.10 -16.30 23.67
N PRO A 28 -2.26 -15.24 23.73
CA PRO A 28 -2.47 -14.02 22.95
C PRO A 28 -2.03 -14.12 21.48
N PHE A 29 -1.32 -15.19 21.11
CA PHE A 29 -0.76 -15.37 19.77
C PHE A 29 -0.88 -16.82 19.30
N VAL A 30 -0.96 -17.01 17.98
CA VAL A 30 -1.04 -18.34 17.37
C VAL A 30 0.26 -19.13 17.56
N ILE A 31 0.19 -20.47 17.56
CA ILE A 31 1.37 -21.33 17.71
C ILE A 31 1.57 -22.15 16.45
N PHE A 32 2.69 -21.93 15.77
CA PHE A 32 3.14 -22.80 14.69
C PHE A 32 3.61 -24.15 15.25
N GLU A 33 3.55 -25.21 14.46
CA GLU A 33 4.06 -26.52 14.85
C GLU A 33 5.53 -26.44 15.31
N GLY A 34 5.82 -26.95 16.51
CA GLY A 34 7.14 -26.89 17.13
C GLY A 34 7.43 -25.63 17.95
N CYS A 35 6.47 -24.72 18.14
CA CYS A 35 6.65 -23.47 18.89
C CYS A 35 5.96 -23.41 20.27
N ASP A 36 5.42 -24.52 20.78
CA ASP A 36 4.69 -24.55 22.04
C ASP A 36 5.52 -24.05 23.24
N ASP A 37 6.72 -24.61 23.37
CA ASP A 37 7.65 -24.35 24.46
C ASP A 37 8.59 -23.17 24.17
N ALA A 38 8.40 -22.49 23.03
CA ALA A 38 9.19 -21.31 22.70
C ALA A 38 8.91 -20.20 23.72
N VAL A 39 10.00 -19.60 24.21
CA VAL A 39 9.97 -18.40 25.05
C VAL A 39 9.31 -17.26 24.27
N ASP A 40 9.77 -17.05 23.04
CA ASP A 40 9.20 -16.10 22.10
C ASP A 40 8.45 -16.84 20.98
N LYS A 41 7.13 -16.89 21.14
CA LYS A 41 6.22 -17.58 20.23
C LYS A 41 6.08 -16.86 18.88
N GLU A 42 6.15 -15.53 18.88
CA GLU A 42 6.07 -14.72 17.65
C GLU A 42 7.34 -14.88 16.81
N LYS A 43 8.51 -14.83 17.46
CA LYS A 43 9.78 -15.13 16.79
C LYS A 43 9.80 -16.55 16.25
N CYS A 44 9.44 -17.54 17.07
CA CYS A 44 9.41 -18.94 16.63
C CYS A 44 8.46 -19.15 15.43
N TYR A 45 7.25 -18.57 15.50
CA TYR A 45 6.31 -18.58 14.37
C TYR A 45 6.95 -17.98 13.12
N THR A 46 7.61 -16.84 13.24
CA THR A 46 8.26 -16.16 12.10
C THR A 46 9.32 -17.04 11.46
N THR A 47 10.20 -17.65 12.26
CA THR A 47 11.22 -18.59 11.77
C THR A 47 10.59 -19.81 11.08
N LYS A 48 9.64 -20.48 11.75
CA LYS A 48 9.04 -21.73 11.24
C LYS A 48 8.16 -21.52 10.01
N SER A 49 7.39 -20.43 9.98
CA SER A 49 6.61 -20.07 8.80
C SER A 49 7.50 -19.67 7.62
N SER A 50 8.64 -19.02 7.85
CA SER A 50 9.62 -18.71 6.80
C SER A 50 10.25 -19.98 6.20
N GLU A 51 10.68 -20.91 7.05
CA GLU A 51 11.17 -22.24 6.64
C GLU A 51 10.11 -22.97 5.81
N PHE A 52 8.86 -22.99 6.29
CA PHE A 52 7.75 -23.60 5.59
C PHE A 52 7.53 -22.99 4.20
N ILE A 53 7.44 -21.65 4.10
CA ILE A 53 7.21 -20.97 2.82
C ILE A 53 8.36 -21.28 1.86
N PHE A 54 9.61 -21.18 2.32
CA PHE A 54 10.78 -21.51 1.50
C PHE A 54 10.72 -22.92 0.92
N ASN A 55 10.42 -23.91 1.77
CA ASN A 55 10.34 -25.32 1.39
C ASN A 55 9.15 -25.63 0.45
N GLN A 56 8.13 -24.77 0.43
CA GLN A 56 6.98 -24.92 -0.47
C GLN A 56 7.12 -24.18 -1.81
N LEU A 57 8.17 -23.39 -2.01
CA LEU A 57 8.47 -22.76 -3.29
C LEU A 57 8.87 -23.83 -4.31
N SER A 58 8.12 -23.93 -5.40
CA SER A 58 8.49 -24.81 -6.52
C SER A 58 9.69 -24.26 -7.29
N ASP A 59 10.50 -25.12 -7.89
CA ASP A 59 11.68 -24.71 -8.68
C ASP A 59 11.30 -23.78 -9.84
N SER A 60 10.13 -24.03 -10.46
CA SER A 60 9.58 -23.16 -11.50
C SER A 60 9.29 -21.75 -10.98
N LEU A 61 8.71 -21.64 -9.77
CA LEU A 61 8.44 -20.35 -9.14
C LEU A 61 9.74 -19.67 -8.73
N LYS A 62 10.69 -20.38 -8.11
CA LYS A 62 12.03 -19.84 -7.77
C LYS A 62 12.71 -19.23 -8.99
N THR A 63 12.75 -19.99 -10.09
CA THR A 63 13.33 -19.53 -11.36
C THR A 63 12.63 -18.27 -11.88
N LYS A 64 11.29 -18.23 -11.83
CA LYS A 64 10.50 -17.06 -12.27
C LYS A 64 10.76 -15.84 -11.40
N LEU A 65 10.87 -16.01 -10.08
CA LEU A 65 11.18 -14.97 -9.11
C LEU A 65 12.57 -14.39 -9.37
N ILE A 66 13.61 -15.23 -9.49
CA ILE A 66 14.99 -14.81 -9.75
C ILE A 66 15.11 -14.04 -11.07
N LYS A 67 14.52 -14.58 -12.15
CA LYS A 67 14.61 -14.01 -13.50
C LYS A 67 13.96 -12.63 -13.61
N LYS A 68 12.87 -12.41 -12.88
CA LYS A 68 12.10 -11.15 -12.93
C LYS A 68 12.51 -10.15 -11.86
N SER A 69 13.26 -10.57 -10.84
CA SER A 69 13.68 -9.68 -9.77
C SER A 69 14.65 -8.62 -10.27
N LYS A 70 14.39 -7.37 -9.87
CA LYS A 70 15.27 -6.20 -10.07
C LYS A 70 16.18 -5.94 -8.85
N SER A 71 16.03 -6.75 -7.80
CA SER A 71 16.76 -6.66 -6.54
C SER A 71 17.43 -8.01 -6.24
N ASP A 72 18.48 -8.00 -5.43
CA ASP A 72 19.13 -9.21 -4.92
C ASP A 72 18.37 -9.83 -3.75
N THR A 73 17.35 -9.14 -3.22
CA THR A 73 16.45 -9.66 -2.20
C THR A 73 15.01 -9.67 -2.71
N ILE A 74 14.35 -10.81 -2.55
CA ILE A 74 12.95 -11.04 -2.85
C ILE A 74 12.21 -11.14 -1.52
N THR A 75 11.08 -10.45 -1.42
CA THR A 75 10.23 -10.49 -0.24
C THR A 75 8.87 -11.05 -0.61
N LEU A 76 8.41 -12.01 0.17
CA LEU A 76 7.01 -12.40 0.18
C LEU A 76 6.35 -11.85 1.44
N SER A 77 5.25 -11.14 1.30
CA SER A 77 4.50 -10.54 2.42
C SER A 77 3.15 -11.21 2.53
N SER A 78 2.77 -11.67 3.71
CA SER A 78 1.49 -12.35 3.94
C SER A 78 0.68 -11.68 5.02
N ARG A 79 -0.64 -11.72 4.87
CA ARG A 79 -1.61 -11.49 5.94
C ARG A 79 -2.55 -12.68 5.93
N LEU A 80 -2.31 -13.61 6.84
CA LEU A 80 -3.08 -14.84 6.94
C LEU A 80 -4.14 -14.67 8.03
N TYR A 81 -5.39 -14.97 7.69
CA TYR A 81 -6.51 -14.99 8.63
C TYR A 81 -6.75 -16.44 9.04
N PHE A 82 -6.91 -16.67 10.33
CA PHE A 82 -7.16 -17.98 10.92
C PHE A 82 -8.52 -17.98 11.59
N ASP A 83 -9.27 -19.08 11.43
CA ASP A 83 -10.51 -19.31 12.18
C ASP A 83 -10.23 -19.71 13.64
N GLU A 84 -11.29 -19.92 14.42
CA GLU A 84 -11.20 -20.37 15.82
C GLU A 84 -10.55 -21.75 16.00
N LYS A 85 -10.33 -22.52 14.93
CA LYS A 85 -9.64 -23.80 14.95
C LYS A 85 -8.21 -23.70 14.41
N GLY A 86 -7.80 -22.52 13.96
CA GLY A 86 -6.48 -22.27 13.39
C GLY A 86 -6.34 -22.68 11.92
N TYR A 87 -7.43 -22.89 11.18
CA TYR A 87 -7.38 -23.06 9.73
C TYR A 87 -7.30 -21.72 9.01
N VAL A 88 -6.51 -21.67 7.94
CA VAL A 88 -6.39 -20.46 7.11
C VAL A 88 -7.69 -20.21 6.34
N LEU A 89 -8.27 -19.03 6.55
CA LEU A 89 -9.38 -18.47 5.78
C LEU A 89 -8.85 -17.94 4.45
N LYS A 90 -8.88 -18.81 3.43
CA LYS A 90 -8.23 -18.60 2.12
C LYS A 90 -8.68 -17.31 1.41
N ASP A 91 -9.96 -16.99 1.47
CA ASP A 91 -10.54 -15.85 0.73
C ASP A 91 -10.24 -14.50 1.40
N LEU A 92 -9.93 -14.51 2.69
CA LEU A 92 -9.51 -13.32 3.44
C LEU A 92 -7.99 -13.15 3.46
N SER A 93 -7.27 -14.27 3.33
CA SER A 93 -5.82 -14.30 3.39
C SER A 93 -5.18 -13.80 2.10
N LYS A 94 -4.07 -13.08 2.23
CA LYS A 94 -3.32 -12.51 1.11
C LYS A 94 -1.85 -12.87 1.20
N LEU A 95 -1.24 -13.11 0.05
CA LEU A 95 0.20 -13.25 -0.11
C LEU A 95 0.62 -12.39 -1.29
N TYR A 96 1.64 -11.58 -1.09
CA TYR A 96 2.18 -10.64 -2.06
C TYR A 96 3.64 -10.97 -2.33
N SER A 97 4.08 -10.79 -3.57
CA SER A 97 5.49 -10.89 -3.95
C SER A 97 6.02 -9.51 -4.33
N SER A 98 7.21 -9.16 -3.84
CA SER A 98 7.92 -7.95 -4.26
C SER A 98 8.35 -7.96 -5.73
N VAL A 99 8.27 -9.11 -6.39
CA VAL A 99 8.56 -9.24 -7.82
C VAL A 99 7.30 -8.98 -8.63
N ASP A 100 7.38 -8.01 -9.56
CA ASP A 100 6.26 -7.64 -10.42
C ASP A 100 5.66 -8.89 -11.10
N SER A 101 4.33 -8.95 -11.17
CA SER A 101 3.56 -9.99 -11.87
C SER A 101 3.64 -11.42 -11.31
N THR A 102 4.24 -11.66 -10.14
CA THR A 102 4.32 -13.01 -9.53
C THR A 102 3.39 -13.24 -8.34
N THR A 103 2.68 -12.21 -7.86
CA THR A 103 1.72 -12.33 -6.75
C THR A 103 0.68 -13.44 -6.95
N LYS A 104 0.15 -13.62 -8.17
CA LYS A 104 -0.80 -14.71 -8.45
C LYS A 104 -0.15 -16.10 -8.38
N ASP A 105 1.13 -16.19 -8.71
CA ASP A 105 1.87 -17.45 -8.72
C ASP A 105 2.21 -17.93 -7.30
N VAL A 106 2.30 -17.03 -6.32
CA VAL A 106 2.61 -17.40 -4.93
C VAL A 106 1.35 -17.79 -4.14
N ASN A 107 0.16 -17.39 -4.58
CA ASN A 107 -1.09 -17.59 -3.83
C ASN A 107 -1.44 -19.05 -3.52
N TYR A 108 -0.90 -20.03 -4.24
CA TYR A 108 -1.12 -21.45 -3.89
C TYR A 108 -0.54 -21.79 -2.50
N LEU A 109 0.47 -21.06 -2.03
CA LEU A 109 1.09 -21.27 -0.72
C LEU A 109 0.10 -21.10 0.43
N ILE A 110 -0.87 -20.19 0.29
CA ILE A 110 -1.96 -20.00 1.26
C ILE A 110 -2.76 -21.31 1.45
N LYS A 111 -3.00 -22.05 0.36
CA LYS A 111 -3.75 -23.31 0.40
C LYS A 111 -2.95 -24.45 1.05
N LYS A 112 -1.62 -24.37 0.99
CA LYS A 112 -0.71 -25.36 1.57
C LYS A 112 -0.38 -25.08 3.03
N PHE A 113 -0.60 -23.85 3.50
CA PHE A 113 -0.23 -23.42 4.84
C PHE A 113 -0.87 -24.33 5.90
N PRO A 114 -0.10 -24.80 6.90
CA PRO A 114 -0.59 -25.77 7.85
C PRO A 114 -1.64 -25.15 8.77
N GLN A 115 -2.44 -26.02 9.39
CA GLN A 115 -3.24 -25.61 10.54
C GLN A 115 -2.29 -25.26 11.69
N ILE A 116 -2.59 -24.17 12.39
CA ILE A 116 -1.82 -23.73 13.56
C ILE A 116 -2.69 -23.80 14.82
N LYS A 117 -2.10 -23.70 16.01
CA LYS A 117 -2.92 -23.57 17.22
C LYS A 117 -3.44 -22.14 17.31
N PRO A 118 -4.76 -21.94 17.50
CA PRO A 118 -5.36 -20.61 17.50
C PRO A 118 -4.96 -19.81 18.76
N VAL A 119 -5.22 -18.51 18.70
CA VAL A 119 -5.32 -17.62 19.88
C VAL A 119 -6.42 -18.16 20.80
N LEU A 120 -6.20 -18.12 22.12
CA LEU A 120 -7.17 -18.54 23.12
C LEU A 120 -7.59 -17.37 23.98
N ASP A 121 -8.90 -17.17 24.13
CA ASP A 121 -9.46 -16.22 25.10
C ASP A 121 -9.24 -16.69 26.55
N GLU A 122 -9.78 -15.94 27.52
CA GLU A 122 -9.70 -16.29 28.94
C GLU A 122 -10.44 -17.59 29.33
N PHE A 123 -11.26 -18.14 28.44
CA PHE A 123 -12.02 -19.38 28.63
C PHE A 123 -11.47 -20.55 27.81
N ASP A 124 -10.24 -20.42 27.30
CA ASP A 124 -9.58 -21.41 26.43
C ASP A 124 -10.34 -21.74 25.14
N ARG A 125 -11.16 -20.79 24.66
CA ARG A 125 -11.84 -20.91 23.37
C ARG A 125 -10.98 -20.29 22.29
N GLY A 126 -10.93 -20.96 21.15
CA GLY A 126 -10.26 -20.43 19.96
C GLY A 126 -10.87 -19.12 19.49
N VAL A 127 -10.02 -18.17 19.12
CA VAL A 127 -10.41 -16.86 18.60
C VAL A 127 -9.84 -16.68 17.20
N ALA A 128 -10.70 -16.26 16.27
CA ALA A 128 -10.27 -15.90 14.93
C ALA A 128 -9.26 -14.75 15.00
N SER A 129 -8.18 -14.87 14.25
CA SER A 129 -7.04 -13.95 14.33
C SER A 129 -6.44 -13.73 12.95
N ASN A 130 -5.52 -12.78 12.83
CA ASN A 130 -4.68 -12.68 11.65
C ASN A 130 -3.23 -12.41 12.03
N VAL A 131 -2.31 -12.89 11.19
CA VAL A 131 -0.88 -12.65 11.34
C VAL A 131 -0.33 -12.07 10.05
N THR A 132 0.39 -10.96 10.18
CA THR A 132 1.16 -10.38 9.08
C THR A 132 2.61 -10.88 9.20
N SER A 133 3.17 -11.40 8.11
CA SER A 133 4.53 -11.98 8.11
C SER A 133 5.27 -11.66 6.84
N PHE A 134 6.59 -11.50 6.95
CA PHE A 134 7.48 -11.16 5.85
C PHE A 134 8.55 -12.23 5.74
N TYR A 135 8.73 -12.73 4.53
CA TYR A 135 9.67 -13.80 4.21
C TYR A 135 10.71 -13.25 3.24
N GLY A 136 11.98 -13.22 3.67
CA GLY A 136 13.09 -12.71 2.89
C GLY A 136 13.87 -13.83 2.22
N PHE A 137 14.15 -13.67 0.93
CA PHE A 137 14.96 -14.59 0.15
C PHE A 137 16.05 -13.81 -0.57
N LYS A 138 17.31 -14.17 -0.32
CA LYS A 138 18.45 -13.63 -1.03
C LYS A 138 18.66 -14.43 -2.31
N ILE A 139 18.89 -13.75 -3.42
CA ILE A 139 19.33 -14.40 -4.66
C ILE A 139 20.82 -14.71 -4.50
N ASP A 140 21.21 -15.95 -4.77
CA ASP A 140 22.62 -16.34 -4.76
C ASP A 140 23.45 -15.55 -5.79
N SER A 141 24.77 -15.50 -5.62
CA SER A 141 25.64 -14.73 -6.53
C SER A 141 25.61 -15.23 -7.97
N SER A 142 25.33 -16.53 -8.18
CA SER A 142 25.12 -17.16 -9.49
C SER A 142 23.76 -16.87 -10.12
N ARG A 143 22.81 -16.28 -9.38
CA ARG A 143 21.41 -16.07 -9.80
C ARG A 143 20.72 -17.35 -10.29
N THR A 144 20.99 -18.45 -9.60
CA THR A 144 20.46 -19.78 -9.89
C THR A 144 19.55 -20.33 -8.78
N ASP A 145 19.69 -19.84 -7.55
CA ASP A 145 18.87 -20.29 -6.42
C ASP A 145 18.54 -19.14 -5.45
N LEU A 146 17.68 -19.45 -4.48
CA LEU A 146 17.30 -18.58 -3.38
C LEU A 146 17.82 -19.13 -2.06
N GLU A 147 18.36 -18.25 -1.24
CA GLU A 147 18.73 -18.53 0.14
C GLU A 147 17.72 -17.86 1.08
N LEU A 148 17.21 -18.59 2.06
CA LEU A 148 16.35 -18.02 3.09
C LEU A 148 17.15 -17.04 3.96
N ILE A 149 16.59 -15.87 4.24
CA ILE A 149 17.12 -14.90 5.21
C ILE A 149 16.42 -15.14 6.55
N PRO A 150 17.11 -15.67 7.58
CA PRO A 150 16.52 -15.86 8.91
C PRO A 150 16.17 -14.52 9.55
N ASP A 151 15.10 -14.49 10.35
CA ASP A 151 14.64 -13.32 11.11
C ASP A 151 14.52 -12.04 10.24
N PHE A 152 14.07 -12.18 8.99
CA PHE A 152 13.95 -11.08 8.04
C PHE A 152 12.93 -10.02 8.49
N GLU A 153 13.40 -8.77 8.67
CA GLU A 153 12.55 -7.59 8.80
C GLU A 153 12.58 -6.79 7.49
N PRO A 154 11.43 -6.50 6.86
CA PRO A 154 11.39 -5.71 5.62
C PRO A 154 11.74 -4.25 5.90
N THR A 155 12.54 -3.64 5.02
CA THR A 155 12.73 -2.19 5.03
C THR A 155 11.52 -1.47 4.47
N ASP A 156 10.90 -2.06 3.45
CA ASP A 156 9.79 -1.50 2.68
C ASP A 156 8.57 -2.42 2.84
N VAL A 157 7.46 -1.84 3.32
CA VAL A 157 6.24 -2.57 3.62
C VAL A 157 5.12 -2.02 2.75
N PRO A 158 4.51 -2.86 1.89
CA PRO A 158 3.37 -2.42 1.09
C PRO A 158 2.23 -1.95 1.98
N PHE A 159 1.52 -0.92 1.51
CA PHE A 159 0.43 -0.28 2.21
C PHE A 159 -0.59 -1.26 2.81
N GLU A 160 -0.92 -2.37 2.13
CA GLU A 160 -1.93 -3.32 2.61
C GLU A 160 -1.51 -4.11 3.85
N PHE A 161 -0.22 -4.15 4.18
CA PHE A 161 0.32 -4.91 5.32
C PHE A 161 0.60 -4.05 6.56
N LEU A 162 0.42 -2.74 6.47
CA LEU A 162 0.63 -1.83 7.60
C LEU A 162 -0.38 -2.08 8.72
N GLY A 163 0.06 -1.83 9.95
CA GLY A 163 -0.80 -1.81 11.14
C GLY A 163 -1.44 -0.44 11.39
N LYS A 164 -0.78 0.64 10.95
CA LYS A 164 -1.34 2.00 10.90
C LYS A 164 -0.82 2.71 9.65
N LEU A 165 -1.71 3.39 8.95
CA LEU A 165 -1.35 4.12 7.75
C LEU A 165 -0.63 5.45 8.02
N PRO A 166 0.18 5.93 7.07
CA PRO A 166 0.72 7.28 7.14
C PRO A 166 -0.42 8.30 7.07
N VAL A 167 -0.30 9.39 7.82
CA VAL A 167 -1.28 10.48 7.80
C VAL A 167 -0.69 11.60 6.96
N PHE A 168 -1.30 11.85 5.81
CA PHE A 168 -0.83 12.88 4.88
C PHE A 168 -1.10 14.30 5.40
N GLU A 169 -0.32 15.28 4.94
CA GLU A 169 -0.52 16.68 5.33
C GLU A 169 -1.96 17.14 5.03
N GLY A 170 -2.59 17.77 6.03
CA GLY A 170 -4.00 18.18 5.98
C GLY A 170 -5.04 17.08 6.19
N CYS A 171 -4.63 15.88 6.63
CA CYS A 171 -5.50 14.82 7.14
C CYS A 171 -5.46 14.74 8.68
N SER A 172 -6.53 14.23 9.30
CA SER A 172 -6.62 14.04 10.76
C SER A 172 -5.94 12.73 11.17
N GLU A 173 -5.23 12.74 12.30
CA GLU A 173 -4.58 11.55 12.89
C GLU A 173 -5.55 10.60 13.59
N GLN A 174 -6.78 11.05 13.82
CA GLN A 174 -7.84 10.29 14.48
C GLN A 174 -8.68 9.46 13.49
N LEU A 175 -8.41 9.59 12.19
CA LEU A 175 -9.07 8.80 11.17
C LEU A 175 -8.71 7.31 11.34
N ASN A 176 -9.68 6.44 11.09
CA ASN A 176 -9.40 5.03 10.87
C ASN A 176 -8.60 4.87 9.56
N ASP A 177 -8.03 3.68 9.33
CA ASP A 177 -7.18 3.43 8.17
C ASP A 177 -7.91 3.70 6.83
N GLU A 178 -9.18 3.33 6.70
CA GLU A 178 -9.91 3.55 5.45
C GLU A 178 -10.09 5.05 5.15
N ASP A 179 -10.49 5.83 6.15
CA ASP A 179 -10.70 7.27 6.00
C ASP A 179 -9.37 8.01 5.86
N ALA A 180 -8.30 7.57 6.54
CA ALA A 180 -6.96 8.10 6.37
C ALA A 180 -6.47 7.91 4.93
N PHE A 181 -6.66 6.71 4.37
CA PHE A 181 -6.35 6.41 2.97
C PHE A 181 -7.15 7.28 2.00
N ARG A 182 -8.46 7.41 2.24
CA ARG A 182 -9.34 8.24 1.40
C ARG A 182 -8.91 9.71 1.42
N CYS A 183 -8.58 10.22 2.60
CA CYS A 183 -8.08 11.59 2.77
C CYS A 183 -6.75 11.80 2.04
N MET A 184 -5.77 10.90 2.24
CA MET A 184 -4.48 10.96 1.56
C MET A 184 -4.63 10.99 0.04
N ASN A 185 -5.42 10.07 -0.53
CA ASN A 185 -5.66 10.05 -1.97
C ASN A 185 -6.31 11.34 -2.48
N TYR A 186 -7.28 11.87 -1.75
CA TYR A 186 -7.93 13.14 -2.10
C TYR A 186 -6.92 14.30 -2.12
N LYS A 187 -6.08 14.41 -1.09
CA LYS A 187 -5.05 15.47 -0.99
C LYS A 187 -4.01 15.35 -2.09
N LEU A 188 -3.54 14.14 -2.35
CA LEU A 188 -2.57 13.83 -3.41
C LEU A 188 -3.11 14.20 -4.79
N MET A 189 -4.34 13.78 -5.11
CA MET A 189 -4.98 14.11 -6.38
C MET A 189 -5.20 15.61 -6.54
N LYS A 190 -5.63 16.30 -5.48
CA LYS A 190 -5.80 17.75 -5.48
C LYS A 190 -4.48 18.46 -5.74
N TYR A 191 -3.42 18.08 -5.04
CA TYR A 191 -2.07 18.62 -5.25
C TYR A 191 -1.64 18.47 -6.72
N ILE A 192 -1.81 17.28 -7.30
CA ILE A 192 -1.45 17.02 -8.69
C ILE A 192 -2.27 17.90 -9.63
N GLN A 193 -3.58 17.99 -9.43
CA GLN A 193 -4.45 18.80 -10.28
C GLN A 193 -4.05 20.29 -10.27
N GLU A 194 -3.67 20.82 -9.12
CA GLU A 194 -3.30 22.23 -8.96
C GLU A 194 -1.90 22.53 -9.49
N ASN A 195 -1.00 21.54 -9.49
CA ASN A 195 0.41 21.75 -9.80
C ASN A 195 0.84 21.19 -11.16
N PHE A 196 0.10 20.28 -11.78
CA PHE A 196 0.51 19.59 -13.00
C PHE A 196 0.47 20.52 -14.23
N ARG A 197 1.56 20.53 -14.99
CA ARG A 197 1.77 21.40 -16.16
C ARG A 197 1.56 20.67 -17.50
N GLY A 198 0.58 19.77 -17.55
CA GLY A 198 0.32 18.91 -18.71
C GLY A 198 0.11 19.68 -20.02
N ASP A 199 -0.68 20.75 -20.00
CA ASP A 199 -1.01 21.53 -21.21
C ASP A 199 0.21 22.26 -21.81
N LEU A 200 1.08 22.78 -20.93
CA LEU A 200 2.32 23.44 -21.33
C LEU A 200 3.28 22.44 -21.97
N ILE A 201 3.41 21.26 -21.38
CA ILE A 201 4.28 20.19 -21.87
C ILE A 201 3.72 19.62 -23.18
N ALA A 202 2.41 19.41 -23.28
CA ALA A 202 1.78 18.91 -24.49
C ALA A 202 2.04 19.82 -25.69
N SER A 203 1.98 21.14 -25.48
CA SER A 203 2.25 22.13 -26.51
C SER A 203 3.73 22.22 -26.88
N ALA A 204 4.64 22.07 -25.91
CA ALA A 204 6.08 22.20 -26.12
C ALA A 204 6.77 20.94 -26.66
N ALA A 205 6.34 19.76 -26.19
CA ALA A 205 6.93 18.47 -26.55
C ALA A 205 6.30 17.84 -27.81
N GLY A 206 5.24 18.43 -28.36
CA GLY A 206 4.55 17.88 -29.53
C GLY A 206 3.96 16.50 -29.26
N LEU A 207 3.42 16.29 -28.05
CA LEU A 207 2.90 15.00 -27.63
C LEU A 207 1.79 14.53 -28.59
N SER A 208 1.79 13.22 -28.86
CA SER A 208 0.75 12.61 -29.69
C SER A 208 -0.63 12.80 -29.06
N PRO A 209 -1.65 13.14 -29.86
CA PRO A 209 -3.03 13.18 -29.40
C PRO A 209 -3.45 11.85 -28.76
N GLY A 210 -4.20 11.93 -27.67
CA GLY A 210 -4.68 10.75 -26.94
C GLY A 210 -4.27 10.73 -25.48
N VAL A 211 -4.38 9.54 -24.87
CA VAL A 211 -4.10 9.34 -23.44
C VAL A 211 -2.60 9.20 -23.25
N ASN A 212 -2.01 10.13 -22.50
CA ASN A 212 -0.63 10.08 -22.05
C ASN A 212 -0.61 9.71 -20.56
N SER A 213 0.48 9.09 -20.11
CA SER A 213 0.61 8.62 -18.72
C SER A 213 2.00 8.89 -18.17
N ILE A 214 2.06 9.36 -16.93
CA ILE A 214 3.27 9.47 -16.12
C ILE A 214 3.13 8.48 -14.98
N PHE A 215 4.15 7.66 -14.78
CA PHE A 215 4.19 6.65 -13.74
C PHE A 215 5.20 7.09 -12.68
N LEU A 216 4.71 7.45 -11.50
CA LEU A 216 5.54 7.87 -10.38
C LEU A 216 5.74 6.70 -9.42
N PHE A 217 6.99 6.39 -9.13
CA PHE A 217 7.39 5.43 -8.11
C PHE A 217 8.19 6.17 -7.05
N PHE A 218 7.66 6.23 -5.84
CA PHE A 218 8.25 6.93 -4.71
C PHE A 218 7.93 6.15 -3.44
N LYS A 219 8.48 6.57 -2.31
CA LYS A 219 8.13 6.01 -1.01
C LYS A 219 7.93 7.11 0.02
N ILE A 220 7.12 6.81 1.03
CA ILE A 220 7.06 7.58 2.27
C ILE A 220 8.00 6.86 3.25
N ASN A 221 9.06 7.53 3.69
CA ASN A 221 10.05 6.92 4.57
C ASN A 221 9.59 6.88 6.04
N THR A 222 10.45 6.35 6.93
CA THR A 222 10.18 6.24 8.37
C THR A 222 9.99 7.56 9.10
N GLU A 223 10.39 8.70 8.50
CA GLU A 223 10.18 10.05 9.01
C GLU A 223 8.92 10.72 8.44
N GLY A 224 8.22 10.04 7.52
CA GLY A 224 7.09 10.62 6.78
C GLY A 224 7.51 11.41 5.53
N LYS A 225 8.81 11.46 5.20
CA LYS A 225 9.29 12.19 4.02
C LYS A 225 9.04 11.43 2.74
N ILE A 226 8.75 12.16 1.67
CA ILE A 226 8.58 11.61 0.33
C ILE A 226 9.94 11.52 -0.37
N GLU A 227 10.33 10.30 -0.72
CA GLU A 227 11.55 10.03 -1.47
C GLU A 227 11.19 9.48 -2.85
N LEU A 228 11.62 10.16 -3.91
CA LEU A 228 11.45 9.68 -5.27
C LEU A 228 12.35 8.46 -5.52
N ASN A 229 11.78 7.37 -6.03
CA ASN A 229 12.56 6.24 -6.53
C ASN A 229 12.88 6.43 -8.01
N TYR A 230 11.86 6.54 -8.85
CA TYR A 230 12.01 6.83 -10.28
C TYR A 230 10.68 7.27 -10.92
N VAL A 231 10.78 7.91 -12.08
CA VAL A 231 9.63 8.27 -12.92
C VAL A 231 9.76 7.54 -14.25
N ARG A 232 8.63 7.12 -14.82
CA ARG A 232 8.57 6.61 -16.20
C ARG A 232 7.47 7.34 -16.96
N ALA A 233 7.81 7.90 -18.11
CA ALA A 233 6.84 8.54 -19.01
C ALA A 233 7.24 8.31 -20.48
N PRO A 234 6.35 8.52 -21.46
CA PRO A 234 6.68 8.37 -22.88
C PRO A 234 7.58 9.48 -23.43
N ASP A 235 7.75 10.59 -22.69
CA ASP A 235 8.53 11.76 -23.13
C ASP A 235 9.38 12.30 -21.97
N PRO A 236 10.64 12.72 -22.19
CA PRO A 236 11.52 13.25 -21.15
C PRO A 236 10.99 14.49 -20.42
N MET A 237 10.23 15.36 -21.10
CA MET A 237 9.62 16.53 -20.45
C MET A 237 8.53 16.11 -19.46
N LEU A 238 7.83 15.00 -19.73
CA LEU A 238 6.88 14.41 -18.79
C LEU A 238 7.57 13.72 -17.61
N GLU A 239 8.74 13.11 -17.83
CA GLU A 239 9.54 12.56 -16.73
C GLU A 239 10.03 13.68 -15.80
N ALA A 240 10.56 14.77 -16.36
CA ALA A 240 11.00 15.95 -15.60
C ALA A 240 9.83 16.57 -14.80
N GLU A 241 8.64 16.61 -15.38
CA GLU A 241 7.45 17.08 -14.67
C GLU A 241 7.03 16.16 -13.53
N GLY A 242 7.12 14.85 -13.72
CA GLY A 242 6.89 13.89 -12.65
C GLY A 242 7.87 14.07 -11.48
N ILE A 243 9.16 14.28 -11.79
CA ILE A 243 10.18 14.58 -10.78
C ILE A 243 9.82 15.86 -10.02
N ARG A 244 9.45 16.93 -10.74
CA ARG A 244 9.05 18.21 -10.13
C ARG A 244 7.83 18.08 -9.23
N LEU A 245 6.83 17.30 -9.63
CA LEU A 245 5.64 17.06 -8.81
C LEU A 245 5.98 16.35 -7.50
N ILE A 246 6.83 15.32 -7.53
CA ILE A 246 7.23 14.62 -6.30
C ILE A 246 8.09 15.52 -5.42
N ALA A 247 9.04 16.27 -6.00
CA ALA A 247 9.92 17.17 -5.24
C ALA A 247 9.17 18.31 -4.53
N GLY A 248 8.00 18.72 -5.04
CA GLY A 248 7.16 19.75 -4.43
C GLY A 248 6.01 19.19 -3.58
N MET A 249 5.91 17.88 -3.43
CA MET A 249 4.80 17.24 -2.74
C MET A 249 4.93 17.43 -1.22
N PRO A 250 3.85 17.73 -0.48
CA PRO A 250 3.90 17.79 0.96
C PRO A 250 4.26 16.42 1.56
N ASP A 251 5.15 16.42 2.54
CA ASP A 251 5.47 15.23 3.32
C ASP A 251 4.26 14.76 4.14
N ALA A 252 4.30 13.52 4.62
CA ALA A 252 3.31 13.03 5.55
C ALA A 252 3.52 13.65 6.94
N LYS A 253 2.41 13.95 7.62
CA LYS A 253 2.40 14.42 9.00
C LYS A 253 2.87 13.34 9.98
N SER A 254 2.59 12.07 9.68
CA SER A 254 3.11 10.93 10.44
C SER A 254 3.44 9.75 9.51
N PRO A 255 4.49 8.97 9.83
CA PRO A 255 4.84 7.78 9.06
C PRO A 255 3.80 6.67 9.27
N GLY A 256 3.80 5.68 8.38
CA GLY A 256 3.05 4.45 8.64
C GLY A 256 3.83 3.54 9.59
N MET A 257 3.06 2.73 10.31
CA MET A 257 3.58 1.87 11.37
C MET A 257 3.26 0.41 11.08
N LEU A 258 4.23 -0.45 11.36
CA LEU A 258 4.10 -1.89 11.43
C LEU A 258 4.56 -2.33 12.82
N ASN A 259 3.69 -3.00 13.58
CA ASN A 259 3.99 -3.46 14.94
C ASN A 259 4.58 -2.36 15.85
N GLY A 260 4.11 -1.12 15.69
CA GLY A 260 4.57 0.04 16.46
C GLY A 260 5.90 0.66 15.99
N LYS A 261 6.57 0.07 14.99
CA LYS A 261 7.77 0.63 14.36
C LYS A 261 7.41 1.37 13.07
N ALA A 262 8.06 2.51 12.82
CA ALA A 262 7.94 3.21 11.54
C ALA A 262 8.63 2.42 10.43
N VAL A 263 8.01 2.35 9.25
CA VAL A 263 8.52 1.61 8.08
C VAL A 263 8.44 2.45 6.82
N ASN A 264 9.25 2.12 5.81
CA ASN A 264 9.10 2.74 4.49
C ASN A 264 7.89 2.14 3.76
N ILE A 265 7.20 2.97 2.99
CA ILE A 265 5.99 2.57 2.28
C ILE A 265 6.17 2.93 0.81
N PRO A 266 6.34 1.93 -0.07
CA PRO A 266 6.41 2.19 -1.50
C PRO A 266 5.02 2.59 -2.02
N PHE A 267 4.99 3.62 -2.85
CA PHE A 267 3.81 4.14 -3.53
C PHE A 267 4.01 4.13 -5.04
N PHE A 268 2.91 3.81 -5.73
CA PHE A 268 2.81 3.89 -7.18
C PHE A 268 1.62 4.76 -7.55
N LEU A 269 1.88 5.82 -8.32
CA LEU A 269 0.86 6.77 -8.72
C LEU A 269 0.88 7.02 -10.23
N PRO A 270 -0.10 6.48 -10.98
CA PRO A 270 -0.27 6.78 -12.39
C PRO A 270 -1.05 8.09 -12.57
N ILE A 271 -0.43 9.09 -13.21
CA ILE A 271 -1.09 10.31 -13.67
C ILE A 271 -1.46 10.11 -15.13
N LYS A 272 -2.76 10.16 -15.44
CA LYS A 272 -3.29 10.05 -16.81
C LYS A 272 -3.91 11.36 -17.22
N PHE A 273 -3.58 11.82 -18.43
CA PHE A 273 -4.15 13.02 -19.00
C PHE A 273 -4.33 12.87 -20.51
N VAL A 274 -5.23 13.64 -21.09
CA VAL A 274 -5.56 13.58 -22.51
C VAL A 274 -4.97 14.79 -23.21
N VAL A 275 -4.22 14.55 -24.28
CA VAL A 275 -3.79 15.59 -25.20
C VAL A 275 -4.81 15.65 -26.33
N GLU A 276 -5.48 16.79 -26.50
CA GLU A 276 -6.42 16.98 -27.60
C GLU A 276 -5.69 17.04 -28.94
N GLY A 277 -6.19 16.31 -29.94
CA GLY A 277 -5.73 16.46 -31.32
C GLY A 277 -6.28 17.73 -31.95
N ASP A 278 -5.51 18.34 -32.85
CA ASP A 278 -5.82 19.60 -33.54
C ASP A 278 -7.05 19.51 -34.49
N ASN A 279 -8.24 19.34 -33.91
CA ASN A 279 -9.53 19.37 -34.60
C ASN A 279 -9.95 20.81 -34.96
N LYS A 280 -9.15 21.82 -34.60
CA LYS A 280 -9.37 23.23 -35.00
C LYS A 280 -9.27 23.38 -36.53
N SER A 281 -8.29 22.72 -37.16
CA SER A 281 -8.09 22.81 -38.62
C SER A 281 -9.27 22.23 -39.42
N GLU A 282 -9.94 21.20 -38.90
CA GLU A 282 -11.04 20.51 -39.58
C GLU A 282 -12.38 21.26 -39.41
N LYS A 283 -12.62 21.83 -38.22
CA LYS A 283 -13.79 22.70 -37.95
C LYS A 283 -13.72 24.02 -38.73
N GLU A 284 -12.53 24.60 -38.88
CA GLU A 284 -12.32 25.81 -39.69
C GLU A 284 -12.45 25.53 -41.20
N LYS A 285 -11.91 24.40 -41.69
CA LYS A 285 -12.12 23.94 -43.07
C LYS A 285 -13.60 23.68 -43.36
N LYS A 286 -14.36 23.09 -42.42
CA LYS A 286 -15.82 22.88 -42.54
C LYS A 286 -16.60 24.19 -42.52
N LYS A 287 -16.24 25.16 -41.66
CA LYS A 287 -16.84 26.53 -41.63
C LYS A 287 -16.53 27.34 -42.90
N SER A 288 -15.30 27.27 -43.41
CA SER A 288 -14.87 27.90 -44.67
C SER A 288 -15.62 27.33 -45.88
N LYS A 289 -15.74 26.00 -45.97
CA LYS A 289 -16.53 25.33 -47.02
C LYS A 289 -18.03 25.69 -46.96
N ARG A 290 -18.63 25.78 -45.77
CA ARG A 290 -20.03 26.25 -45.60
C ARG A 290 -20.21 27.72 -45.99
N ARG A 291 -19.27 28.61 -45.63
CA ARG A 291 -19.30 30.04 -46.04
C ARG A 291 -19.14 30.21 -47.56
N LYS A 292 -18.30 29.41 -48.22
CA LYS A 292 -18.16 29.42 -49.69
C LYS A 292 -19.41 28.90 -50.42
N ARG A 293 -20.13 27.92 -49.86
CA ARG A 293 -21.41 27.44 -50.43
C ARG A 293 -22.55 28.45 -50.30
N ARG A 294 -22.61 29.21 -49.20
CA ARG A 294 -23.62 30.27 -49.00
C ARG A 294 -23.40 31.53 -49.86
N LYS A 295 -22.21 31.73 -50.43
CA LYS A 295 -21.91 32.83 -51.37
C LYS A 295 -22.12 32.46 -52.84
N LYS A 296 -22.47 31.20 -53.13
CA LYS A 296 -22.74 30.67 -54.49
C LYS A 296 -24.22 30.29 -54.70
N SER A 297 -25.05 30.55 -53.69
CA SER A 297 -26.52 30.53 -53.73
C SER A 297 -26.99 31.96 -53.60
#